data_AF-A0A318BBE0-F1
#
_entry.id   AF-A0A318BBE0-F1
#
_cell.length_a   1.000
_cell.length_b   1.000
_cell.length_c   1.000
_cell.angle_alpha   90.00
_cell.angle_beta   90.00
_cell.angle_gamma   90.00
#
_symmetry.space_group_name_H-M   'P 1'
#
loop_
_entity.id
_entity.type
_entity.pdbx_description
1 polymer ?
#
loop_
_entity_poly.entity_id
_entity_poly.type
_entity_poly.pdbx_seq_one_letter_code
_entity_poly.pdbx_strand_id
1 'polypeptide(L)'
;MATSTAPPSHQVRGSDTLPGLDVLHHRVIEEILAAISDLKGPEAASRLDGDLGRLHLVIDAADVGLVRDRVLEALRQDLLLLAVQIGREVLDWTQDFHVDDYLILRVNFPYAVARHAAASGENPGIGRVSPSMRAVAASRRVKDPVYDPKSYHRDHPPPAWAHGPHLDSWAGHSRDGFNVWWAISEVPAEAGMVLYPELAGAPLACDRRSLYLSAGHRLPPPTFLPLAAGEMLIFDPEILHGTHLNVTDKTRVAISLRLNAAKPTFDPASFYAREFWRTAGSIERGETDAVLHLKREEHLSPDATPPTPAPSRPTPLTPLAVDGDTVRIALDRPLADGERVDIDLGDRRLLLLGTAQGLRATDGTCPHYGLDLVDGGQAGDRLHCPGCAIAFDLRTGRSPCADLTLGTHHARQAAGEVVITLDRAPDP
;
A
#
# COMPACT_ATOMS: atom_id res chain seq x y z
N MET A 1 -0.92 -8.41 -39.36
CA MET A 1 -1.60 -7.67 -38.27
C MET A 1 -1.14 -8.31 -36.98
N ALA A 2 -0.11 -7.75 -36.33
CA ALA A 2 0.29 -8.20 -35.01
C ALA A 2 -0.83 -7.79 -34.05
N THR A 3 -1.46 -8.76 -33.41
CA THR A 3 -2.33 -8.55 -32.27
C THR A 3 -1.49 -7.90 -31.19
N SER A 4 -1.57 -6.56 -31.09
CA SER A 4 -1.07 -5.79 -29.96
C SER A 4 -1.86 -6.22 -28.74
N THR A 5 -1.40 -7.28 -28.08
CA THR A 5 -1.85 -7.62 -26.73
C THR A 5 -1.38 -6.47 -25.84
N ALA A 6 -2.32 -5.81 -25.16
CA ALA A 6 -1.94 -4.83 -24.14
C ALA A 6 -0.97 -5.51 -23.16
N PRO A 7 0.10 -4.83 -22.72
CA PRO A 7 1.01 -5.41 -21.74
C PRO A 7 0.23 -5.83 -20.49
N PRO A 8 0.67 -6.89 -19.79
CA PRO A 8 0.02 -7.30 -18.54
C PRO A 8 0.03 -6.13 -17.55
N SER A 9 -1.04 -5.98 -16.77
CA SER A 9 -1.17 -4.90 -15.78
C SER A 9 -0.06 -4.89 -14.73
N HIS A 10 0.64 -6.01 -14.58
CA HIS A 10 1.83 -6.15 -13.75
C HIS A 10 2.71 -7.30 -14.23
N GLN A 11 4.01 -7.24 -13.93
CA GLN A 11 4.97 -8.31 -14.17
C GLN A 11 6.11 -8.28 -13.15
N VAL A 12 6.67 -9.44 -12.84
CA VAL A 12 7.87 -9.58 -11.99
C VAL A 12 9.10 -9.77 -12.87
N ARG A 13 10.20 -9.13 -12.48
CA ARG A 13 11.51 -9.18 -13.15
C ARG A 13 12.63 -9.31 -12.14
N GLY A 14 13.68 -10.05 -12.48
CA GLY A 14 14.88 -10.19 -11.67
C GLY A 14 16.16 -10.01 -12.51
N SER A 15 17.29 -10.37 -11.92
CA SER A 15 18.62 -10.29 -12.56
C SER A 15 18.77 -11.20 -13.78
N ASP A 16 17.92 -12.21 -13.89
CA ASP A 16 17.78 -13.08 -15.06
C ASP A 16 17.29 -12.33 -16.31
N THR A 17 16.58 -11.22 -16.12
CA THR A 17 15.97 -10.42 -17.18
C THR A 17 16.60 -9.03 -17.39
N LEU A 18 17.44 -8.59 -16.46
CA LEU A 18 18.08 -7.27 -16.47
C LEU A 18 19.56 -7.41 -16.12
N PRO A 19 20.46 -7.39 -17.13
CA PRO A 19 21.90 -7.51 -16.90
C PRO A 19 22.43 -6.42 -15.96
N GLY A 20 23.27 -6.81 -14.99
CA GLY A 20 23.90 -5.90 -14.02
C GLY A 20 23.01 -5.47 -12.84
N LEU A 21 21.75 -5.92 -12.79
CA LEU A 21 20.85 -5.64 -11.68
C LEU A 21 21.37 -6.19 -10.35
N ASP A 22 22.03 -7.34 -10.36
CA ASP A 22 22.67 -7.98 -9.20
C ASP A 22 23.80 -7.12 -8.63
N VAL A 23 24.63 -6.53 -9.51
CA VAL A 23 25.70 -5.61 -9.11
C VAL A 23 25.12 -4.35 -8.47
N LEU A 24 24.08 -3.77 -9.08
CA LEU A 24 23.41 -2.60 -8.51
C LEU A 24 22.68 -2.94 -7.20
N HIS A 25 22.06 -4.12 -7.10
CA HIS A 25 21.43 -4.61 -5.88
C HIS A 25 22.43 -4.69 -4.72
N HIS A 26 23.61 -5.26 -4.98
CA HIS A 26 24.68 -5.34 -3.99
C HIS A 26 25.14 -3.94 -3.56
N ARG A 27 25.34 -3.04 -4.52
CA ARG A 27 25.72 -1.65 -4.23
C ARG A 27 24.67 -0.91 -3.39
N VAL A 28 23.38 -1.16 -3.62
CA VAL A 28 22.32 -0.59 -2.76
C VAL A 28 22.48 -1.05 -1.31
N ILE A 29 22.76 -2.33 -1.10
CA ILE A 29 23.00 -2.88 0.24
C ILE A 29 24.24 -2.23 0.87
N GLU A 30 25.34 -2.12 0.12
CA GLU A 30 26.58 -1.46 0.59
C GLU A 30 26.34 -0.01 1.01
N GLU A 31 25.60 0.78 0.23
CA GLU A 31 25.29 2.18 0.57
C GLU A 31 24.40 2.28 1.81
N ILE A 32 23.45 1.35 1.99
CA ILE A 32 22.66 1.29 3.21
C ILE A 32 23.55 0.98 4.41
N LEU A 33 24.42 -0.04 4.31
CA LEU A 33 25.36 -0.40 5.38
C LEU A 33 26.34 0.75 5.70
N ALA A 34 26.83 1.46 4.68
CA ALA A 34 27.68 2.64 4.86
C ALA A 34 26.92 3.76 5.57
N ALA A 35 25.65 4.00 5.21
CA ALA A 35 24.81 4.97 5.91
C ALA A 35 24.56 4.58 7.38
N ILE A 36 24.35 3.30 7.67
CA ILE A 36 24.24 2.80 9.06
C ILE A 36 25.55 2.99 9.81
N SER A 37 26.68 2.63 9.18
CA SER A 37 28.02 2.76 9.77
C SER A 37 28.32 4.21 10.18
N ASP A 38 27.99 5.16 9.31
CA ASP A 38 28.23 6.57 9.59
C ASP A 38 27.30 7.14 10.68
N LEU A 39 26.08 6.61 10.79
CA LEU A 39 25.09 7.08 11.75
C LEU A 39 25.24 6.44 13.14
N LYS A 40 25.52 5.13 13.21
CA LYS A 40 25.52 4.32 14.43
C LYS A 40 26.86 3.67 14.75
N GLY A 41 27.86 3.86 13.90
CA GLY A 41 29.19 3.26 14.01
C GLY A 41 29.32 1.93 13.24
N PRO A 42 30.56 1.53 12.89
CA PRO A 42 30.83 0.35 12.07
C PRO A 42 30.32 -0.95 12.70
N GLU A 43 30.35 -1.07 14.03
CA GLU A 43 29.85 -2.24 14.75
C GLU A 43 28.35 -2.47 14.51
N ALA A 44 27.55 -1.39 14.40
CA ALA A 44 26.13 -1.49 14.12
C ALA A 44 25.87 -2.04 12.71
N ALA A 45 26.63 -1.58 11.71
CA ALA A 45 26.54 -2.10 10.35
C ALA A 45 27.00 -3.58 10.28
N SER A 46 28.10 -3.93 10.96
CA SER A 46 28.59 -5.32 11.02
C SER A 46 27.58 -6.28 11.66
N ARG A 47 26.76 -5.84 12.62
CA ARG A 47 25.71 -6.67 13.23
C ARG A 47 24.62 -7.11 12.26
N LEU A 48 24.43 -6.39 11.16
CA LEU A 48 23.47 -6.74 10.11
C LEU A 48 23.97 -7.89 9.25
N ASP A 49 25.28 -7.98 9.01
CA ASP A 49 25.90 -8.99 8.13
C ASP A 49 25.23 -9.05 6.73
N GLY A 50 24.89 -7.88 6.17
CA GLY A 50 24.16 -7.76 4.90
C GLY A 50 22.65 -8.05 4.98
N ASP A 51 22.14 -8.59 6.09
CA ASP A 51 20.71 -8.85 6.26
C ASP A 51 19.96 -7.57 6.67
N LEU A 52 19.42 -6.88 5.66
CA LEU A 52 18.60 -5.69 5.86
C LEU A 52 17.27 -5.98 6.58
N GLY A 53 16.84 -7.24 6.66
CA GLY A 53 15.70 -7.67 7.48
C GLY A 53 15.87 -7.33 8.96
N ARG A 54 17.12 -7.12 9.40
CA ARG A 54 17.47 -6.84 10.81
C ARG A 54 17.72 -5.35 11.07
N LEU A 55 17.42 -4.46 10.12
CA LEU A 55 17.65 -3.01 10.27
C LEU A 55 17.03 -2.42 11.55
N HIS A 56 15.82 -2.85 11.91
CA HIS A 56 15.12 -2.38 13.11
C HIS A 56 15.80 -2.76 14.43
N LEU A 57 16.83 -3.62 14.41
CA LEU A 57 17.62 -4.01 15.58
C LEU A 57 18.85 -3.13 15.81
N VAL A 58 19.17 -2.24 14.87
CA VAL A 58 20.38 -1.39 14.89
C VAL A 58 20.08 0.09 14.70
N ILE A 59 18.94 0.45 14.10
CA ILE A 59 18.47 1.83 13.97
C ILE A 59 17.03 1.99 14.45
N ASP A 60 16.70 3.20 14.89
CA ASP A 60 15.35 3.61 15.25
C ASP A 60 14.58 4.13 14.03
N ALA A 61 13.26 4.17 14.10
CA ALA A 61 12.43 4.66 12.99
C ALA A 61 12.71 6.15 12.65
N ALA A 62 13.20 6.93 13.61
CA ALA A 62 13.60 8.32 13.40
C ALA A 62 14.86 8.46 12.53
N ASP A 63 15.70 7.43 12.47
CA ASP A 63 16.93 7.42 11.68
C ASP A 63 16.68 7.19 10.19
N VAL A 64 15.54 6.60 9.83
CA VAL A 64 15.20 6.19 8.46
C VAL A 64 15.29 7.35 7.46
N GLY A 65 14.88 8.55 7.86
CA GLY A 65 14.97 9.74 7.01
C GLY A 65 16.41 10.07 6.60
N LEU A 66 17.34 10.01 7.56
CA LEU A 66 18.76 10.28 7.33
C LEU A 66 19.40 9.21 6.44
N VAL A 67 19.10 7.94 6.70
CA VAL A 67 19.56 6.81 5.88
C VAL A 67 19.05 6.96 4.45
N ARG A 68 17.76 7.26 4.29
CA ARG A 68 17.13 7.50 2.98
C ARG A 68 17.80 8.64 2.22
N ASP A 69 18.00 9.78 2.86
CA ASP A 69 18.59 10.94 2.21
C ASP A 69 19.99 10.63 1.68
N ARG A 70 20.83 9.99 2.51
CA ARG A 70 22.18 9.62 2.13
C ARG A 70 22.21 8.60 0.98
N VAL A 71 21.45 7.52 1.10
CA VAL A 71 21.44 6.43 0.09
C VAL A 71 20.89 6.93 -1.24
N LEU A 72 19.79 7.69 -1.22
CA LEU A 72 19.20 8.22 -2.46
C LEU A 72 20.06 9.32 -3.11
N GLU A 73 20.89 10.02 -2.35
CA GLU A 73 21.86 10.97 -2.91
C GLU A 73 23.02 10.23 -3.60
N ALA A 74 23.59 9.21 -2.94
CA ALA A 74 24.69 8.42 -3.47
C ALA A 74 24.30 7.60 -4.72
N LEU A 75 23.07 7.08 -4.77
CA LEU A 75 22.62 6.16 -5.83
C LEU A 75 21.75 6.81 -6.91
N ARG A 76 21.52 8.13 -6.86
CA ARG A 76 20.53 8.78 -7.73
C ARG A 76 20.77 8.47 -9.21
N GLN A 77 21.99 8.65 -9.69
CA GLN A 77 22.30 8.43 -11.10
C GLN A 77 22.13 6.97 -11.50
N ASP A 78 22.50 6.04 -10.63
CA ASP A 78 22.35 4.61 -10.89
C ASP A 78 20.89 4.18 -10.95
N LEU A 79 20.06 4.71 -10.06
CA LEU A 79 18.61 4.44 -10.04
C LEU A 79 17.90 5.05 -11.26
N LEU A 80 18.34 6.23 -11.72
CA LEU A 80 17.84 6.83 -12.95
C LEU A 80 18.27 6.03 -14.19
N LEU A 81 19.51 5.52 -14.22
CA LEU A 81 19.98 4.64 -15.30
C LEU A 81 19.24 3.30 -15.30
N LEU A 82 18.97 2.72 -14.12
CA LEU A 82 18.13 1.53 -13.98
C LEU A 82 16.72 1.78 -14.55
N ALA A 83 16.11 2.91 -14.21
CA ALA A 83 14.82 3.32 -14.77
C ALA A 83 14.86 3.40 -16.31
N VAL A 84 15.94 3.94 -16.89
CA VAL A 84 16.14 3.94 -18.34
C VAL A 84 16.27 2.52 -18.89
N GLN A 85 17.10 1.68 -18.27
CA GLN A 85 17.30 0.30 -18.68
C GLN A 85 15.97 -0.47 -18.70
N ILE A 86 15.12 -0.29 -17.70
CA ILE A 86 13.78 -0.89 -17.65
C ILE A 86 12.94 -0.42 -18.84
N GLY A 87 12.91 0.89 -19.12
CA GLY A 87 12.18 1.42 -20.28
C GLY A 87 12.67 0.83 -21.61
N ARG A 88 13.98 0.70 -21.80
CA ARG A 88 14.59 0.18 -23.03
C ARG A 88 14.46 -1.33 -23.19
N GLU A 89 14.82 -2.10 -22.17
CA GLU A 89 15.04 -3.55 -22.26
C GLU A 89 13.80 -4.36 -21.84
N VAL A 90 12.97 -3.83 -20.95
CA VAL A 90 11.81 -4.55 -20.40
C VAL A 90 10.51 -4.07 -21.02
N LEU A 91 10.36 -2.76 -21.21
CA LEU A 91 9.16 -2.15 -21.81
C LEU A 91 9.29 -1.92 -23.32
N ASP A 92 10.46 -2.21 -23.91
CA ASP A 92 10.75 -2.09 -25.34
C ASP A 92 10.48 -0.69 -25.92
N TRP A 93 10.77 0.36 -25.14
CA TRP A 93 10.60 1.74 -25.59
C TRP A 93 11.81 2.22 -26.38
N THR A 94 11.62 2.41 -27.69
CA THR A 94 12.67 2.88 -28.61
C THR A 94 12.77 4.40 -28.72
N GLN A 95 11.68 5.12 -28.43
CA GLN A 95 11.66 6.59 -28.44
C GLN A 95 12.17 7.17 -27.12
N ASP A 96 12.45 8.47 -27.08
CA ASP A 96 12.74 9.13 -25.79
C ASP A 96 11.49 9.11 -24.91
N PHE A 97 11.68 8.94 -23.61
CA PHE A 97 10.61 8.77 -22.62
C PHE A 97 10.98 9.49 -21.32
N HIS A 98 10.07 9.54 -20.35
CA HIS A 98 10.24 10.32 -19.12
C HIS A 98 10.45 9.42 -17.90
N VAL A 99 11.35 9.85 -17.02
CA VAL A 99 11.62 9.21 -15.72
C VAL A 99 11.35 10.23 -14.62
N ASP A 100 10.57 9.83 -13.61
CA ASP A 100 10.25 10.68 -12.45
C ASP A 100 11.52 10.96 -11.63
N ASP A 101 11.78 12.22 -11.31
CA ASP A 101 12.92 12.61 -10.45
C ASP A 101 12.66 12.26 -8.97
N TYR A 102 11.42 11.89 -8.62
CA TYR A 102 11.01 11.47 -7.29
C TYR A 102 11.34 9.99 -7.03
N LEU A 103 12.42 9.75 -6.28
CA LEU A 103 12.86 8.41 -5.89
C LEU A 103 12.46 8.08 -4.45
N ILE A 104 12.14 6.82 -4.16
CA ILE A 104 11.73 6.39 -2.81
C ILE A 104 12.62 5.23 -2.36
N LEU A 105 13.29 5.37 -1.21
CA LEU A 105 13.80 4.23 -0.43
C LEU A 105 12.82 3.94 0.68
N ARG A 106 12.08 2.85 0.55
CA ARG A 106 11.07 2.38 1.49
C ARG A 106 11.76 1.49 2.51
N VAL A 107 11.73 1.90 3.78
CA VAL A 107 12.15 1.09 4.92
C VAL A 107 10.93 0.94 5.82
N ASN A 108 10.43 -0.28 5.96
CA ASN A 108 9.21 -0.57 6.70
C ASN A 108 9.51 -1.63 7.76
N PHE A 109 9.57 -1.20 9.02
CA PHE A 109 9.85 -2.08 10.15
C PHE A 109 8.66 -3.03 10.41
N PRO A 110 8.90 -4.14 11.14
CA PRO A 110 7.83 -4.93 11.74
C PRO A 110 6.81 -4.03 12.44
N TYR A 111 5.52 -4.27 12.25
CA TYR A 111 4.47 -3.47 12.87
C TYR A 111 4.60 -3.44 14.40
N ALA A 112 4.95 -4.57 15.01
CA ALA A 112 5.20 -4.70 16.45
C ALA A 112 6.29 -3.74 16.94
N VAL A 113 7.28 -3.41 16.11
CA VAL A 113 8.32 -2.41 16.42
C VAL A 113 7.84 -1.01 16.08
N ALA A 114 7.29 -0.83 14.88
CA ALA A 114 6.92 0.47 14.33
C ALA A 114 5.83 1.18 15.13
N ARG A 115 4.86 0.44 15.71
CA ARG A 115 3.76 1.00 16.51
C ARG A 115 4.23 1.71 17.79
N HIS A 116 5.44 1.41 18.24
CA HIS A 116 6.07 2.03 19.41
C HIS A 116 7.06 3.15 19.04
N ALA A 117 7.21 3.46 17.75
CA ALA A 117 8.11 4.51 17.30
C ALA A 117 7.62 5.91 17.72
N ALA A 118 8.57 6.82 17.87
CA ALA A 118 8.27 8.24 18.06
C ALA A 118 7.53 8.81 16.84
N ALA A 119 6.63 9.76 17.09
CA ALA A 119 5.85 10.43 16.04
C ALA A 119 6.69 11.26 15.05
N SER A 120 7.97 11.52 15.36
CA SER A 120 8.92 12.21 14.48
C SER A 120 9.44 11.31 13.34
N GLY A 121 9.25 9.99 13.42
CA GLY A 121 9.61 9.09 12.34
C GLY A 121 8.80 9.36 11.07
N GLU A 122 9.45 9.22 9.92
CA GLU A 122 8.79 9.40 8.62
C GLU A 122 7.90 8.21 8.28
N ASN A 123 6.85 8.46 7.47
CA ASN A 123 6.13 7.33 6.87
C ASN A 123 7.04 6.60 5.84
N PRO A 124 6.85 5.29 5.64
CA PRO A 124 7.69 4.50 4.74
C PRO A 124 7.61 4.90 3.26
N GLY A 125 6.57 5.64 2.86
CA GLY A 125 6.29 6.03 1.48
C GLY A 125 6.87 7.37 1.04
N ILE A 126 7.59 8.09 1.91
CA ILE A 126 8.19 9.38 1.55
C ILE A 126 9.40 9.18 0.64
N GLY A 127 9.35 9.78 -0.55
CA GLY A 127 10.48 9.91 -1.47
C GLY A 127 11.13 11.30 -1.48
N ARG A 128 12.16 11.43 -2.32
CA ARG A 128 12.97 12.63 -2.49
C ARG A 128 13.14 12.95 -3.97
N VAL A 129 12.88 14.21 -4.33
CA VAL A 129 13.41 14.80 -5.58
C VAL A 129 14.92 15.05 -5.45
N SER A 130 15.57 15.28 -6.58
CA SER A 130 16.97 15.71 -6.64
C SER A 130 17.21 16.97 -5.77
N PRO A 131 18.41 17.09 -5.16
CA PRO A 131 18.73 18.23 -4.30
C PRO A 131 18.46 19.60 -4.94
N SER A 132 18.77 19.75 -6.23
CA SER A 132 18.55 20.98 -6.99
C SER A 132 17.08 21.39 -7.08
N MET A 133 16.15 20.43 -7.05
CA MET A 133 14.71 20.69 -7.15
C MET A 133 13.99 20.84 -5.81
N ARG A 134 14.63 20.55 -4.67
CA ARG A 134 13.96 20.55 -3.35
C ARG A 134 13.30 21.89 -3.01
N ALA A 135 13.98 23.01 -3.29
CA ALA A 135 13.44 24.35 -3.02
C ALA A 135 12.22 24.66 -3.90
N VAL A 136 12.28 24.30 -5.19
CA VAL A 136 11.16 24.49 -6.12
C VAL A 136 9.99 23.60 -5.71
N ALA A 137 10.22 22.32 -5.43
CA ALA A 137 9.21 21.39 -4.94
C ALA A 137 8.52 21.88 -3.65
N ALA A 138 9.28 22.43 -2.70
CA ALA A 138 8.72 22.98 -1.47
C ALA A 138 7.82 24.20 -1.75
N SER A 139 8.22 25.08 -2.69
CA SER A 139 7.43 26.26 -3.08
C SER A 139 6.11 25.90 -3.80
N ARG A 140 6.06 24.73 -4.44
CA ARG A 140 4.89 24.20 -5.15
C ARG A 140 3.96 23.37 -4.26
N ARG A 141 4.30 23.16 -2.98
CA ARG A 141 3.51 22.34 -2.08
C ARG A 141 2.13 22.95 -1.83
N VAL A 142 1.10 22.29 -2.33
CA VAL A 142 -0.30 22.62 -2.05
C VAL A 142 -0.76 21.92 -0.78
N LYS A 143 -1.51 22.62 0.07
CA LYS A 143 -2.22 22.04 1.23
C LYS A 143 -3.71 22.02 0.90
N ASP A 144 -4.30 20.83 0.83
CA ASP A 144 -5.76 20.68 0.81
C ASP A 144 -6.27 20.65 2.27
N PRO A 145 -7.23 21.51 2.66
CA PRO A 145 -7.75 21.55 4.02
C PRO A 145 -8.53 20.28 4.43
N VAL A 146 -8.95 19.45 3.46
CA VAL A 146 -9.66 18.18 3.71
C VAL A 146 -8.69 17.02 3.86
N TYR A 147 -7.51 17.11 3.25
CA TYR A 147 -6.52 16.04 3.29
C TYR A 147 -5.96 15.84 4.71
N ASP A 148 -6.30 14.70 5.28
CA ASP A 148 -5.99 14.30 6.64
C ASP A 148 -5.69 12.78 6.69
N PRO A 149 -4.50 12.37 6.23
CA PRO A 149 -4.12 10.97 6.26
C PRO A 149 -3.98 10.44 7.69
N LYS A 150 -3.82 11.30 8.70
CA LYS A 150 -3.69 10.86 10.10
C LYS A 150 -5.00 10.23 10.59
N SER A 151 -6.14 10.84 10.27
CA SER A 151 -7.44 10.28 10.68
C SER A 151 -7.66 8.84 10.20
N TYR A 152 -7.20 8.49 9.01
CA TYR A 152 -7.27 7.12 8.47
C TYR A 152 -6.45 6.12 9.30
N HIS A 153 -5.25 6.53 9.74
CA HIS A 153 -4.33 5.68 10.49
C HIS A 153 -4.57 5.70 12.01
N ARG A 154 -5.55 6.49 12.47
CA ARG A 154 -5.86 6.72 13.90
C ARG A 154 -4.61 7.18 14.67
N ASP A 155 -4.37 6.60 15.85
CA ASP A 155 -3.28 6.97 16.75
C ASP A 155 -1.95 6.28 16.42
N HIS A 156 -1.86 5.57 15.29
CA HIS A 156 -0.62 4.91 14.90
C HIS A 156 0.44 5.94 14.46
N PRO A 157 1.70 5.78 14.89
CA PRO A 157 2.77 6.68 14.46
C PRO A 157 3.09 6.45 12.97
N PRO A 158 3.55 7.47 12.23
CA PRO A 158 3.80 7.37 10.79
C PRO A 158 4.68 6.19 10.32
N PRO A 159 5.72 5.76 11.07
CA PRO A 159 6.49 4.56 10.71
C PRO A 159 5.68 3.26 10.64
N ALA A 160 4.56 3.19 11.37
CA ALA A 160 3.67 2.03 11.41
C ALA A 160 2.59 2.06 10.31
N TRP A 161 2.53 3.12 9.51
CA TRP A 161 1.49 3.26 8.49
C TRP A 161 1.68 2.27 7.34
N ALA A 162 0.62 1.53 7.07
CA ALA A 162 0.41 0.76 5.85
C ALA A 162 -0.57 1.51 4.94
N HIS A 163 -0.20 1.67 3.66
CA HIS A 163 -1.03 2.36 2.68
C HIS A 163 -2.30 1.56 2.36
N GLY A 164 -3.45 2.22 2.48
CA GLY A 164 -4.74 1.71 2.01
C GLY A 164 -4.76 1.42 0.50
N PRO A 165 -5.75 0.68 -0.02
CA PRO A 165 -5.92 0.50 -1.46
C PRO A 165 -6.11 1.86 -2.15
N HIS A 166 -5.37 2.12 -3.22
CA HIS A 166 -5.44 3.35 -4.00
C HIS A 166 -5.03 3.14 -5.45
N LEU A 167 -5.36 4.13 -6.28
CA LEU A 167 -4.69 4.39 -7.54
C LEU A 167 -3.61 5.44 -7.32
N ASP A 168 -2.46 5.30 -7.98
CA ASP A 168 -1.33 6.19 -7.73
C ASP A 168 -1.64 7.64 -8.17
N SER A 169 -2.50 7.80 -9.17
CA SER A 169 -2.99 9.11 -9.65
C SER A 169 -3.78 9.90 -8.61
N TRP A 170 -4.46 9.24 -7.67
CA TRP A 170 -5.12 9.92 -6.55
C TRP A 170 -4.10 10.63 -5.66
N ALA A 171 -2.91 10.05 -5.53
CA ALA A 171 -1.77 10.57 -4.78
C ALA A 171 -0.80 11.41 -5.64
N GLY A 172 -1.29 11.99 -6.74
CA GLY A 172 -0.55 12.95 -7.55
C GLY A 172 0.56 12.35 -8.41
N HIS A 173 0.60 11.02 -8.57
CA HIS A 173 1.43 10.38 -9.58
C HIS A 173 0.77 10.49 -10.97
N SER A 174 1.55 10.27 -12.03
CA SER A 174 1.02 10.29 -13.40
C SER A 174 0.11 9.09 -13.68
N ARG A 175 -0.91 9.28 -14.53
CA ARG A 175 -1.88 8.22 -14.90
C ARG A 175 -1.34 7.22 -15.92
N ASP A 176 -0.45 7.66 -16.79
CA ASP A 176 -0.04 7.00 -18.04
C ASP A 176 1.35 6.36 -17.98
N GLY A 177 1.81 6.06 -16.75
CA GLY A 177 3.16 5.56 -16.49
C GLY A 177 3.22 4.07 -16.17
N PHE A 178 4.39 3.65 -15.73
CA PHE A 178 4.64 2.39 -15.03
C PHE A 178 5.33 2.68 -13.72
N ASN A 179 4.88 2.01 -12.67
CA ASN A 179 5.55 1.96 -11.39
C ASN A 179 6.54 0.80 -11.37
N VAL A 180 7.71 1.04 -10.80
CA VAL A 180 8.69 0.01 -10.47
C VAL A 180 8.80 -0.05 -8.96
N TRP A 181 8.62 -1.24 -8.38
CA TRP A 181 8.83 -1.52 -6.97
C TRP A 181 9.85 -2.63 -6.83
N TRP A 182 11.07 -2.27 -6.43
CA TRP A 182 12.22 -3.16 -6.41
C TRP A 182 12.53 -3.61 -4.99
N ALA A 183 12.41 -4.91 -4.73
CA ALA A 183 12.69 -5.53 -3.45
C ALA A 183 14.21 -5.57 -3.21
N ILE A 184 14.69 -4.88 -2.17
CA ILE A 184 16.10 -4.92 -1.78
C ILE A 184 16.33 -6.01 -0.73
N SER A 185 15.36 -6.21 0.17
CA SER A 185 15.31 -7.38 1.06
C SER A 185 14.33 -8.41 0.53
N GLU A 186 14.31 -9.60 1.13
CA GLU A 186 13.22 -10.58 0.95
C GLU A 186 11.87 -9.94 1.32
N VAL A 187 10.83 -10.23 0.54
CA VAL A 187 9.47 -9.70 0.75
C VAL A 187 8.48 -10.86 0.71
N PRO A 188 8.09 -11.40 1.88
CA PRO A 188 7.05 -12.42 1.94
C PRO A 188 5.66 -11.81 1.69
N ALA A 189 4.67 -12.65 1.46
CA ALA A 189 3.29 -12.23 1.19
C ALA A 189 2.72 -11.34 2.31
N GLU A 190 3.14 -11.60 3.55
CA GLU A 190 2.74 -10.93 4.77
C GLU A 190 3.42 -9.56 4.99
N ALA A 191 4.24 -9.09 4.06
CA ALA A 191 4.86 -7.77 4.14
C ALA A 191 4.84 -7.02 2.80
N GLY A 192 4.30 -7.60 1.73
CA GLY A 192 4.45 -7.07 0.37
C GLY A 192 3.46 -5.98 -0.04
N MET A 193 3.50 -5.68 -1.34
CA MET A 193 2.39 -5.01 -2.02
C MET A 193 1.24 -5.99 -2.22
N VAL A 194 0.01 -5.46 -2.22
CA VAL A 194 -1.19 -6.22 -2.59
C VAL A 194 -1.88 -5.56 -3.77
N LEU A 195 -2.37 -6.36 -4.71
CA LEU A 195 -3.10 -5.90 -5.88
C LEU A 195 -4.55 -6.42 -5.86
N TYR A 196 -5.43 -5.71 -6.56
CA TYR A 196 -6.82 -6.09 -6.80
C TYR A 196 -7.13 -6.04 -8.31
N PRO A 197 -6.51 -6.91 -9.12
CA PRO A 197 -6.63 -6.90 -10.58
C PRO A 197 -8.08 -7.10 -11.07
N GLU A 198 -8.93 -7.76 -10.28
CA GLU A 198 -10.35 -7.98 -10.59
C GLU A 198 -11.15 -6.67 -10.62
N LEU A 199 -10.62 -5.59 -10.04
CA LEU A 199 -11.22 -4.25 -10.05
C LEU A 199 -10.60 -3.33 -11.11
N ALA A 200 -9.75 -3.85 -12.00
CA ALA A 200 -9.18 -3.07 -13.09
C ALA A 200 -10.29 -2.42 -13.95
N GLY A 201 -10.21 -1.10 -14.13
CA GLY A 201 -11.22 -0.32 -14.87
C GLY A 201 -12.57 -0.15 -14.17
N ALA A 202 -12.76 -0.65 -12.96
CA ALA A 202 -13.98 -0.42 -12.19
C ALA A 202 -14.09 1.06 -11.76
N PRO A 203 -15.32 1.63 -11.68
CA PRO A 203 -15.52 2.96 -11.14
C PRO A 203 -15.29 2.93 -9.62
N LEU A 204 -14.13 3.40 -9.19
CA LEU A 204 -13.71 3.44 -7.79
C LEU A 204 -13.73 4.86 -7.26
N ALA A 205 -14.33 5.06 -6.09
CA ALA A 205 -14.40 6.36 -5.45
C ALA A 205 -13.23 6.56 -4.48
N CYS A 206 -12.52 7.67 -4.65
CA CYS A 206 -11.42 8.11 -3.80
C CYS A 206 -11.95 8.89 -2.60
N ASP A 207 -11.55 8.52 -1.39
CA ASP A 207 -11.75 9.35 -0.20
C ASP A 207 -10.73 10.50 -0.20
N ARG A 208 -11.21 11.74 -0.30
CA ARG A 208 -10.35 12.93 -0.34
C ARG A 208 -9.55 13.17 0.94
N ARG A 209 -9.97 12.63 2.08
CA ARG A 209 -9.24 12.79 3.34
C ARG A 209 -7.96 11.96 3.36
N SER A 210 -8.03 10.71 2.90
CA SER A 210 -6.91 9.78 2.91
C SER A 210 -6.17 9.63 1.58
N LEU A 211 -6.85 9.93 0.46
CA LEU A 211 -6.50 9.55 -0.91
C LEU A 211 -6.47 8.04 -1.16
N TYR A 212 -7.19 7.28 -0.33
CA TYR A 212 -7.40 5.84 -0.49
C TYR A 212 -8.82 5.55 -0.97
N LEU A 213 -9.10 4.28 -1.23
CA LEU A 213 -10.41 3.81 -1.62
C LEU A 213 -11.44 4.16 -0.53
N SER A 214 -12.51 4.81 -0.95
CA SER A 214 -13.61 5.14 -0.05
C SER A 214 -14.35 3.89 0.45
N ALA A 215 -14.98 4.07 1.59
CA ALA A 215 -15.93 3.14 2.18
C ALA A 215 -17.03 2.70 1.18
N GLY A 216 -17.44 1.44 1.28
CA GLY A 216 -18.58 0.85 0.56
C GLY A 216 -18.20 0.08 -0.71
N HIS A 217 -16.91 0.05 -1.05
CA HIS A 217 -16.40 -0.85 -2.06
C HIS A 217 -16.04 -2.21 -1.44
N ARG A 218 -16.81 -3.25 -1.77
CA ARG A 218 -16.47 -4.62 -1.38
C ARG A 218 -15.28 -5.11 -2.20
N LEU A 219 -14.15 -5.28 -1.55
CA LEU A 219 -12.94 -5.79 -2.18
C LEU A 219 -13.00 -7.31 -2.39
N PRO A 220 -12.41 -7.83 -3.49
CA PRO A 220 -12.10 -9.25 -3.57
C PRO A 220 -10.97 -9.59 -2.59
N PRO A 221 -10.68 -10.89 -2.34
CA PRO A 221 -9.45 -11.29 -1.67
C PRO A 221 -8.22 -10.64 -2.34
N PRO A 222 -7.27 -10.11 -1.55
CA PRO A 222 -6.08 -9.47 -2.10
C PRO A 222 -5.21 -10.48 -2.86
N THR A 223 -4.67 -10.06 -4.01
CA THR A 223 -3.60 -10.77 -4.70
C THR A 223 -2.27 -10.39 -4.06
N PHE A 224 -1.60 -11.36 -3.44
CA PHE A 224 -0.28 -11.19 -2.82
C PHE A 224 0.83 -11.41 -3.84
N LEU A 225 1.88 -10.60 -3.75
CA LEU A 225 3.06 -10.69 -4.61
C LEU A 225 4.33 -10.79 -3.77
N PRO A 226 4.66 -11.99 -3.24
CA PRO A 226 5.95 -12.19 -2.62
C PRO A 226 7.07 -12.00 -3.65
N LEU A 227 8.18 -11.41 -3.22
CA LEU A 227 9.35 -11.13 -4.06
C LEU A 227 10.61 -11.56 -3.33
N ALA A 228 11.50 -12.26 -4.05
CA ALA A 228 12.85 -12.49 -3.59
C ALA A 228 13.64 -11.17 -3.57
N ALA A 229 14.69 -11.12 -2.74
CA ALA A 229 15.60 -9.98 -2.75
C ALA A 229 16.23 -9.83 -4.15
N GLY A 230 16.19 -8.62 -4.69
CA GLY A 230 16.66 -8.30 -6.04
C GLY A 230 15.56 -8.34 -7.11
N GLU A 231 14.40 -8.94 -6.86
CA GLU A 231 13.27 -8.92 -7.79
C GLU A 231 12.50 -7.60 -7.73
N MET A 232 11.88 -7.21 -8.85
CA MET A 232 11.03 -6.03 -8.94
C MET A 232 9.67 -6.36 -9.53
N LEU A 233 8.66 -5.66 -9.01
CA LEU A 233 7.33 -5.58 -9.59
C LEU A 233 7.25 -4.33 -10.48
N ILE A 234 6.90 -4.53 -11.75
CA ILE A 234 6.59 -3.45 -12.69
C ILE A 234 5.09 -3.50 -12.95
N PHE A 235 4.37 -2.41 -12.71
CA PHE A 235 2.91 -2.42 -12.77
C PHE A 235 2.31 -1.09 -13.22
N ASP A 236 1.10 -1.17 -13.75
CA ASP A 236 0.26 -0.03 -14.12
C ASP A 236 -0.14 0.77 -12.86
N PRO A 237 0.12 2.09 -12.77
CA PRO A 237 -0.26 2.90 -11.62
C PRO A 237 -1.78 2.96 -11.36
N GLU A 238 -2.59 2.60 -12.36
CA GLU A 238 -4.05 2.58 -12.30
C GLU A 238 -4.63 1.19 -11.95
N ILE A 239 -3.79 0.22 -11.57
CA ILE A 239 -4.27 -0.96 -10.85
C ILE A 239 -4.52 -0.61 -9.38
N LEU A 240 -5.67 -0.99 -8.82
CA LEU A 240 -5.92 -0.79 -7.40
C LEU A 240 -4.93 -1.63 -6.58
N HIS A 241 -4.16 -0.96 -5.72
CA HIS A 241 -3.11 -1.59 -4.95
C HIS A 241 -2.96 -0.95 -3.57
N GLY A 242 -2.40 -1.71 -2.64
CA GLY A 242 -2.12 -1.27 -1.27
C GLY A 242 -0.84 -1.87 -0.74
N THR A 243 -0.57 -1.63 0.54
CA THR A 243 0.53 -2.27 1.26
C THR A 243 -0.04 -3.20 2.31
N HIS A 244 0.39 -4.46 2.31
CA HIS A 244 0.11 -5.34 3.43
C HIS A 244 0.80 -4.80 4.69
N LEU A 245 0.12 -4.83 5.83
CA LEU A 245 0.76 -4.51 7.11
C LEU A 245 1.96 -5.44 7.32
N ASN A 246 3.16 -4.91 7.58
CA ASN A 246 4.31 -5.78 7.84
C ASN A 246 4.15 -6.47 9.19
N VAL A 247 3.56 -7.66 9.18
CA VAL A 247 3.30 -8.50 10.37
C VAL A 247 4.40 -9.53 10.60
N THR A 248 5.50 -9.44 9.86
CA THR A 248 6.68 -10.28 10.04
C THR A 248 7.56 -9.73 11.15
N ASP A 249 8.61 -10.47 11.50
CA ASP A 249 9.68 -10.04 12.39
C ASP A 249 10.86 -9.38 11.63
N LYS A 250 10.74 -9.18 10.31
CA LYS A 250 11.79 -8.58 9.47
C LYS A 250 11.41 -7.17 8.97
N THR A 251 12.41 -6.31 8.84
CA THR A 251 12.29 -5.04 8.11
C THR A 251 12.21 -5.32 6.61
N ARG A 252 11.23 -4.70 5.94
CA ARG A 252 11.14 -4.69 4.48
C ARG A 252 11.85 -3.47 3.91
N VAL A 253 12.76 -3.69 2.97
CA VAL A 253 13.44 -2.63 2.21
C VAL A 253 13.12 -2.76 0.73
N ALA A 254 12.67 -1.66 0.13
CA ALA A 254 12.39 -1.60 -1.30
C ALA A 254 12.71 -0.22 -1.87
N ILE A 255 12.94 -0.14 -3.17
CA ILE A 255 13.09 1.11 -3.91
C ILE A 255 11.89 1.29 -4.85
N SER A 256 11.41 2.51 -5.04
CA SER A 256 10.41 2.80 -6.07
C SER A 256 10.85 3.87 -7.05
N LEU A 257 10.57 3.61 -8.34
CA LEU A 257 10.85 4.44 -9.52
C LEU A 257 9.58 4.53 -10.38
N ARG A 258 9.51 5.52 -11.27
CA ARG A 258 8.37 5.71 -12.19
C ARG A 258 8.82 6.18 -13.56
N LEU A 259 8.14 5.70 -14.60
CA LEU A 259 8.49 5.88 -16.00
C LEU A 259 7.23 6.19 -16.82
N ASN A 260 7.30 7.09 -17.79
CA ASN A 260 6.21 7.34 -18.75
C ASN A 260 6.74 7.32 -20.19
N ALA A 261 6.08 6.56 -21.07
CA ALA A 261 6.44 6.49 -22.48
C ALA A 261 6.32 7.85 -23.18
N ALA A 262 5.34 8.65 -22.77
CA ALA A 262 5.07 9.99 -23.25
C ALA A 262 5.27 11.03 -22.15
N LYS A 263 4.96 12.30 -22.43
CA LYS A 263 4.92 13.32 -21.36
C LYS A 263 3.83 12.93 -20.34
N PRO A 264 4.16 12.88 -19.04
CA PRO A 264 3.23 12.48 -18.01
C PRO A 264 2.00 13.39 -17.95
N THR A 265 0.86 12.78 -17.66
CA THR A 265 -0.41 13.47 -17.43
C THR A 265 -0.93 13.21 -16.02
N PHE A 266 -1.57 14.22 -15.43
CA PHE A 266 -2.01 14.20 -14.04
C PHE A 266 -3.52 14.24 -13.90
N ASP A 267 -4.03 13.65 -12.82
CA ASP A 267 -5.45 13.65 -12.51
C ASP A 267 -5.94 15.07 -12.12
N PRO A 268 -6.93 15.64 -12.83
CA PRO A 268 -7.55 16.92 -12.48
C PRO A 268 -8.18 16.96 -11.09
N ALA A 269 -8.60 15.82 -10.54
CA ALA A 269 -9.18 15.72 -9.20
C ALA A 269 -8.11 15.69 -8.09
N SER A 270 -6.86 15.30 -8.39
CA SER A 270 -5.78 15.34 -7.41
C SER A 270 -5.30 16.77 -7.20
N PHE A 271 -5.16 17.21 -5.96
CA PHE A 271 -4.82 18.60 -5.62
C PHE A 271 -3.32 18.93 -5.74
N TYR A 272 -2.48 17.94 -6.02
CA TYR A 272 -1.04 18.09 -6.25
C TYR A 272 -0.54 17.09 -7.29
N ALA A 273 0.71 17.23 -7.75
CA ALA A 273 1.35 16.28 -8.65
C ALA A 273 2.84 16.12 -8.37
N ARG A 274 3.45 15.04 -8.86
CA ARG A 274 4.90 14.89 -9.01
C ARG A 274 5.31 15.56 -10.33
N GLU A 275 5.74 16.82 -10.24
CA GLU A 275 5.95 17.69 -11.42
C GLU A 275 7.38 17.65 -11.99
N PHE A 276 8.31 16.88 -11.40
CA PHE A 276 9.73 16.91 -11.77
C PHE A 276 10.14 15.63 -12.47
N TRP A 277 10.57 15.76 -13.73
CA TRP A 277 10.84 14.64 -14.62
C TRP A 277 12.13 14.84 -15.38
N ARG A 278 12.69 13.77 -15.93
CA ARG A 278 13.87 13.79 -16.80
C ARG A 278 13.55 13.01 -18.06
N THR A 279 14.24 13.27 -19.16
CA THR A 279 14.13 12.37 -20.33
C THR A 279 15.16 11.26 -20.23
N ALA A 280 14.86 10.10 -20.80
CA ALA A 280 15.81 8.99 -20.86
C ALA A 280 17.11 9.43 -21.54
N GLY A 281 17.00 10.18 -22.65
CA GLY A 281 18.15 10.72 -23.35
C GLY A 281 19.03 11.65 -22.50
N SER A 282 18.46 12.49 -21.62
CA SER A 282 19.27 13.34 -20.73
C SER A 282 20.00 12.53 -19.66
N ILE A 283 19.34 11.48 -19.13
CA ILE A 283 19.95 10.54 -18.18
C ILE A 283 21.10 9.77 -18.84
N GLU A 284 20.90 9.24 -20.04
CA GLU A 284 21.90 8.49 -20.82
C GLU A 284 23.15 9.35 -21.13
N ARG A 285 22.96 10.67 -21.35
CA ARG A 285 24.06 11.62 -21.54
C ARG A 285 24.72 12.09 -20.24
N GLY A 286 24.21 11.68 -19.08
CA GLY A 286 24.75 12.06 -17.76
C GLY A 286 24.43 13.51 -17.36
N GLU A 287 23.35 14.09 -17.88
CA GLU A 287 22.96 15.47 -17.59
C GLU A 287 22.22 15.58 -16.23
N THR A 288 22.99 15.74 -15.15
CA THR A 288 22.48 15.72 -13.77
C THR A 288 21.48 16.83 -13.44
N ASP A 289 21.56 17.98 -14.13
CA ASP A 289 20.69 19.15 -13.88
C ASP A 289 19.56 19.30 -14.90
N ALA A 290 19.45 18.40 -15.88
CA ALA A 290 18.39 18.42 -16.90
C ALA A 290 17.05 17.90 -16.34
N VAL A 291 16.49 18.60 -15.36
CA VAL A 291 15.16 18.32 -14.79
C VAL A 291 14.11 19.21 -15.45
N LEU A 292 13.10 18.57 -16.02
CA LEU A 292 11.90 19.19 -16.54
C LEU A 292 10.93 19.48 -15.40
N HIS A 293 10.40 20.70 -15.34
CA HIS A 293 9.27 21.05 -14.49
C HIS A 293 7.98 20.98 -15.33
N LEU A 294 7.33 19.82 -15.30
CA LEU A 294 6.07 19.56 -15.97
C LEU A 294 4.92 19.93 -15.02
N LYS A 295 4.53 21.20 -15.04
CA LYS A 295 3.50 21.71 -14.12
C LYS A 295 2.17 21.02 -14.34
N ARG A 296 1.51 20.67 -13.23
CA ARG A 296 0.23 19.97 -13.22
C ARG A 296 -0.82 20.69 -14.06
N GLU A 297 -0.96 22.00 -13.88
CA GLU A 297 -1.96 22.83 -14.58
C GLU A 297 -1.81 22.85 -16.11
N GLU A 298 -0.63 22.50 -16.63
CA GLU A 298 -0.32 22.44 -18.06
C GLU A 298 -0.40 21.00 -18.61
N HIS A 299 -0.49 19.99 -17.73
CA HIS A 299 -0.35 18.56 -18.07
C HIS A 299 -1.48 17.73 -17.44
N LEU A 300 -2.70 18.26 -17.40
CA LEU A 300 -3.87 17.51 -16.94
C LEU A 300 -4.28 16.46 -17.97
N SER A 301 -4.64 15.27 -17.49
CA SER A 301 -5.12 14.18 -18.35
C SER A 301 -6.46 14.58 -19.01
N PRO A 302 -6.57 14.51 -20.36
CA PRO A 302 -7.80 14.84 -21.06
C PRO A 302 -8.90 13.79 -20.84
N ASP A 303 -8.51 12.55 -20.55
CA ASP A 303 -9.40 11.40 -20.37
C ASP A 303 -9.80 11.20 -18.90
N ALA A 304 -9.62 12.22 -18.07
CA ALA A 304 -10.00 12.17 -16.68
C ALA A 304 -11.51 11.96 -16.53
N THR A 305 -11.88 10.78 -16.03
CA THR A 305 -13.27 10.50 -15.69
C THR A 305 -13.65 11.39 -14.49
N PRO A 306 -14.86 11.98 -14.47
CA PRO A 306 -15.35 12.68 -13.29
C PRO A 306 -15.20 11.80 -12.03
N PRO A 307 -14.94 12.40 -10.85
CA PRO A 307 -14.83 11.64 -9.61
C PRO A 307 -16.03 10.71 -9.43
N THR A 308 -15.76 9.42 -9.25
CA THR A 308 -16.82 8.45 -8.94
C THR A 308 -17.37 8.78 -7.55
N PRO A 309 -18.69 8.95 -7.38
CA PRO A 309 -19.27 9.15 -6.06
C PRO A 309 -19.10 7.88 -5.22
N ALA A 310 -18.88 8.06 -3.91
CA ALA A 310 -18.82 6.93 -2.99
C ALA A 310 -20.10 6.09 -3.09
N PRO A 311 -19.99 4.75 -3.16
CA PRO A 311 -21.13 3.88 -3.26
C PRO A 311 -22.01 4.00 -2.00
N SER A 312 -23.33 3.91 -2.19
CA SER A 312 -24.25 3.79 -1.06
C SER A 312 -24.06 2.43 -0.40
N ARG A 313 -23.63 2.42 0.86
CA ARG A 313 -23.59 1.19 1.65
C ARG A 313 -25.01 0.72 1.97
N PRO A 314 -25.27 -0.60 1.97
CA PRO A 314 -26.48 -1.14 2.57
C PRO A 314 -26.62 -0.63 4.00
N THR A 315 -27.85 -0.25 4.39
CA THR A 315 -28.10 0.13 5.78
C THR A 315 -27.83 -1.07 6.67
N PRO A 316 -27.02 -0.90 7.72
CA PRO A 316 -26.77 -1.95 8.70
C PRO A 316 -28.08 -2.45 9.31
N LEU A 317 -28.15 -3.75 9.57
CA LEU A 317 -29.32 -4.34 10.19
C LEU A 317 -29.37 -3.96 11.67
N THR A 318 -30.51 -3.43 12.12
CA THR A 318 -30.80 -3.25 13.55
C THR A 318 -31.30 -4.58 14.13
N PRO A 319 -30.73 -5.08 15.24
CA PRO A 319 -31.21 -6.29 15.90
C PRO A 319 -32.70 -6.23 16.27
N LEU A 320 -33.34 -7.40 16.30
CA LEU A 320 -34.69 -7.57 16.85
C LEU A 320 -34.70 -7.36 18.36
N ALA A 321 -33.67 -7.83 19.04
CA ALA A 321 -33.48 -7.71 20.48
C ALA A 321 -32.00 -7.84 20.83
N VAL A 322 -31.60 -7.16 21.91
CA VAL A 322 -30.29 -7.28 22.56
C VAL A 322 -30.54 -7.48 24.05
N ASP A 323 -30.30 -8.69 24.54
CA ASP A 323 -30.54 -9.11 25.92
C ASP A 323 -29.21 -9.55 26.56
N GLY A 324 -28.52 -8.63 27.23
CA GLY A 324 -27.20 -8.89 27.80
C GLY A 324 -26.17 -9.20 26.72
N ASP A 325 -25.65 -10.44 26.70
CA ASP A 325 -24.68 -10.92 25.72
C ASP A 325 -25.33 -11.53 24.47
N THR A 326 -26.66 -11.52 24.37
CA THR A 326 -27.39 -12.21 23.32
C THR A 326 -28.04 -11.22 22.37
N VAL A 327 -27.69 -11.31 21.08
CA VAL A 327 -28.23 -10.50 19.98
C VAL A 327 -29.09 -11.37 19.08
N ARG A 328 -30.30 -10.92 18.76
CA ARG A 328 -31.22 -11.62 17.85
C ARG A 328 -31.41 -10.81 16.59
N ILE A 329 -31.26 -11.44 15.43
CA ILE A 329 -31.46 -10.83 14.12
C ILE A 329 -32.49 -11.62 13.31
N ALA A 330 -33.31 -10.91 12.54
CA ALA A 330 -34.18 -11.54 11.56
C ALA A 330 -33.34 -12.03 10.39
N LEU A 331 -33.37 -13.33 10.11
CA LEU A 331 -32.71 -13.92 8.95
C LEU A 331 -33.46 -15.18 8.52
N ASP A 332 -34.32 -15.02 7.52
CA ASP A 332 -35.26 -16.03 7.03
C ASP A 332 -34.59 -17.19 6.26
N ARG A 333 -33.35 -17.00 5.82
CA ARG A 333 -32.56 -18.01 5.10
C ARG A 333 -31.11 -18.08 5.58
N PRO A 334 -30.41 -19.21 5.43
CA PRO A 334 -28.97 -19.25 5.63
C PRO A 334 -28.23 -18.28 4.70
N LEU A 335 -27.14 -17.70 5.20
CA LEU A 335 -26.20 -16.96 4.36
C LEU A 335 -25.43 -17.96 3.49
N ALA A 336 -25.41 -17.72 2.19
CA ALA A 336 -24.57 -18.46 1.26
C ALA A 336 -23.09 -18.09 1.47
N ASP A 337 -22.18 -18.90 0.94
CA ASP A 337 -20.75 -18.65 1.03
C ASP A 337 -20.40 -17.27 0.44
N GLY A 338 -19.69 -16.45 1.24
CA GLY A 338 -19.33 -15.08 0.90
C GLY A 338 -20.39 -14.02 1.19
N GLU A 339 -21.66 -14.39 1.40
CA GLU A 339 -22.68 -13.43 1.83
C GLU A 339 -22.39 -12.93 3.23
N ARG A 340 -22.79 -11.70 3.51
CA ARG A 340 -22.56 -11.06 4.82
C ARG A 340 -23.66 -10.10 5.19
N VAL A 341 -23.88 -9.95 6.48
CA VAL A 341 -24.81 -8.99 7.06
C VAL A 341 -24.06 -8.18 8.10
N ASP A 342 -24.06 -6.87 7.91
CA ASP A 342 -23.50 -5.91 8.84
C ASP A 342 -24.59 -5.48 9.83
N ILE A 343 -24.28 -5.50 11.12
CA ILE A 343 -25.25 -5.36 12.21
C ILE A 343 -24.81 -4.20 13.09
N ASP A 344 -25.76 -3.30 13.36
CA ASP A 344 -25.54 -2.13 14.20
C ASP A 344 -26.01 -2.36 15.62
N LEU A 345 -25.10 -2.29 16.59
CA LEU A 345 -25.44 -2.25 18.01
C LEU A 345 -25.32 -0.85 18.60
N GLY A 346 -25.04 0.17 17.77
CA GLY A 346 -24.78 1.54 18.22
C GLY A 346 -23.30 1.81 18.42
N ASP A 347 -22.76 1.48 19.59
CA ASP A 347 -21.33 1.66 19.91
C ASP A 347 -20.43 0.59 19.26
N ARG A 348 -21.04 -0.53 18.86
CA ARG A 348 -20.37 -1.70 18.31
C ARG A 348 -21.01 -2.15 17.01
N ARG A 349 -20.17 -2.70 16.13
CA ARG A 349 -20.54 -3.31 14.86
C ARG A 349 -20.29 -4.81 14.93
N LEU A 350 -21.22 -5.62 14.47
CA LEU A 350 -20.99 -7.05 14.23
C LEU A 350 -21.08 -7.36 12.74
N LEU A 351 -20.34 -8.36 12.32
CA LEU A 351 -20.42 -8.90 10.97
C LEU A 351 -20.78 -10.37 11.02
N LEU A 352 -21.87 -10.71 10.37
CA LEU A 352 -22.28 -12.10 10.13
C LEU A 352 -21.81 -12.50 8.73
N LEU A 353 -21.14 -13.64 8.60
CA LEU A 353 -20.62 -14.14 7.33
C LEU A 353 -21.08 -15.57 7.08
N GLY A 354 -21.53 -15.84 5.85
CA GLY A 354 -21.69 -17.19 5.33
C GLY A 354 -20.34 -17.75 4.87
N THR A 355 -20.07 -19.00 5.25
CA THR A 355 -18.93 -19.80 4.78
C THR A 355 -19.45 -21.15 4.29
N ALA A 356 -18.63 -21.88 3.52
CA ALA A 356 -18.94 -23.26 3.14
C ALA A 356 -19.19 -24.19 4.35
N GLN A 357 -18.65 -23.84 5.53
CA GLN A 357 -18.77 -24.56 6.80
C GLN A 357 -19.83 -23.93 7.72
N GLY A 358 -20.73 -23.10 7.18
CA GLY A 358 -21.82 -22.46 7.88
C GLY A 358 -21.53 -21.03 8.33
N LEU A 359 -22.28 -20.57 9.32
CA LEU A 359 -22.28 -19.18 9.76
C LEU A 359 -21.05 -18.85 10.62
N ARG A 360 -20.55 -17.62 10.51
CA ARG A 360 -19.55 -17.02 11.38
C ARG A 360 -20.04 -15.66 11.84
N ALA A 361 -19.75 -15.29 13.07
CA ALA A 361 -20.00 -13.95 13.60
C ALA A 361 -18.71 -13.38 14.19
N THR A 362 -18.41 -12.14 13.84
CA THR A 362 -17.23 -11.42 14.31
C THR A 362 -17.60 -9.99 14.68
N ASP A 363 -16.66 -9.26 15.27
CA ASP A 363 -16.70 -7.80 15.22
C ASP A 363 -16.71 -7.32 13.76
N GLY A 364 -17.42 -6.22 13.51
CA GLY A 364 -17.58 -5.63 12.19
C GLY A 364 -16.51 -4.59 11.84
N THR A 365 -15.64 -4.22 12.77
CA THR A 365 -14.55 -3.26 12.56
C THR A 365 -13.19 -3.92 12.75
N CYS A 366 -12.21 -3.53 11.93
CA CYS A 366 -10.86 -4.06 12.01
C CYS A 366 -10.16 -3.62 13.31
N PRO A 367 -9.52 -4.52 14.08
CA PRO A 367 -8.82 -4.12 15.31
C PRO A 367 -7.62 -3.18 15.08
N HIS A 368 -7.19 -2.97 13.83
CA HIS A 368 -6.09 -2.08 13.48
C HIS A 368 -6.54 -0.61 13.32
N TYR A 369 -7.05 -0.24 12.15
CA TYR A 369 -7.55 1.12 11.86
C TYR A 369 -9.07 1.26 12.06
N GLY A 370 -9.75 0.21 12.57
CA GLY A 370 -11.22 0.14 12.72
C GLY A 370 -12.01 0.58 11.51
N LEU A 371 -11.52 0.18 10.34
CA LEU A 371 -12.28 0.19 9.10
C LEU A 371 -13.33 -0.92 9.12
N ASP A 372 -14.45 -0.70 8.44
CA ASP A 372 -15.54 -1.67 8.39
C ASP A 372 -15.14 -2.90 7.57
N LEU A 373 -15.17 -4.06 8.20
CA LEU A 373 -14.77 -5.33 7.59
C LEU A 373 -15.79 -5.85 6.58
N VAL A 374 -16.99 -5.25 6.52
CA VAL A 374 -17.99 -5.56 5.48
C VAL A 374 -17.43 -5.32 4.07
N ASP A 375 -16.50 -4.37 3.92
CA ASP A 375 -15.82 -4.06 2.66
C ASP A 375 -14.62 -4.98 2.37
N GLY A 376 -14.22 -5.81 3.33
CA GLY A 376 -13.04 -6.68 3.24
C GLY A 376 -13.20 -7.88 2.31
N GLY A 377 -12.09 -8.34 1.71
CA GLY A 377 -12.08 -9.57 0.91
C GLY A 377 -12.26 -10.82 1.78
N GLN A 378 -13.03 -11.81 1.32
CA GLN A 378 -13.20 -13.09 2.03
C GLN A 378 -12.73 -14.25 1.17
N ALA A 379 -11.86 -15.10 1.74
CA ALA A 379 -11.35 -16.32 1.12
C ALA A 379 -11.57 -17.49 2.08
N GLY A 380 -12.66 -18.25 1.88
CA GLY A 380 -13.08 -19.32 2.78
C GLY A 380 -13.35 -18.81 4.21
N ASP A 381 -12.68 -19.41 5.20
CA ASP A 381 -12.74 -19.03 6.62
C ASP A 381 -11.79 -17.86 6.98
N ARG A 382 -11.29 -17.09 5.99
CA ARG A 382 -10.44 -15.90 6.23
C ARG A 382 -11.10 -14.62 5.73
N LEU A 383 -11.03 -13.57 6.55
CA LEU A 383 -11.48 -12.22 6.21
C LEU A 383 -10.30 -11.25 6.21
N HIS A 384 -10.11 -10.55 5.11
CA HIS A 384 -9.03 -9.60 4.90
C HIS A 384 -9.49 -8.18 5.20
N CYS A 385 -8.71 -7.45 5.99
CA CYS A 385 -8.94 -6.03 6.25
C CYS A 385 -8.90 -5.24 4.93
N PRO A 386 -9.90 -4.37 4.66
CA PRO A 386 -9.92 -3.58 3.44
C PRO A 386 -8.86 -2.47 3.40
N GLY A 387 -8.21 -2.15 4.52
CA GLY A 387 -7.15 -1.14 4.55
C GLY A 387 -5.74 -1.70 4.38
N CYS A 388 -5.39 -2.74 5.14
CA CYS A 388 -4.00 -3.21 5.21
C CYS A 388 -3.84 -4.70 4.86
N ALA A 389 -4.90 -5.31 4.31
CA ALA A 389 -4.94 -6.69 3.79
C ALA A 389 -4.61 -7.82 4.79
N ILE A 390 -4.36 -7.50 6.07
CA ILE A 390 -4.19 -8.50 7.12
C ILE A 390 -5.41 -9.42 7.18
N ALA A 391 -5.16 -10.73 7.24
CA ALA A 391 -6.19 -11.75 7.29
C ALA A 391 -6.50 -12.15 8.74
N PHE A 392 -7.78 -12.31 9.05
CA PHE A 392 -8.29 -12.87 10.31
C PHE A 392 -8.96 -14.22 10.04
N ASP A 393 -8.63 -15.21 10.85
CA ASP A 393 -9.33 -16.49 10.87
C ASP A 393 -10.72 -16.29 11.49
N LEU A 394 -11.79 -16.61 10.76
CA LEU A 394 -13.18 -16.34 11.16
C LEU A 394 -13.66 -17.22 12.33
N ARG A 395 -12.93 -18.28 12.69
CA ARG A 395 -13.27 -19.15 13.82
C ARG A 395 -12.61 -18.69 15.12
N THR A 396 -11.40 -18.18 15.04
CA THR A 396 -10.55 -17.90 16.21
C THR A 396 -10.23 -16.42 16.38
N GLY A 397 -10.49 -15.61 15.35
CA GLY A 397 -10.17 -14.19 15.32
C GLY A 397 -8.69 -13.89 15.10
N ARG A 398 -7.83 -14.91 15.12
CA ARG A 398 -6.38 -14.75 15.08
C ARG A 398 -5.94 -14.22 13.72
N SER A 399 -4.93 -13.36 13.75
CA SER A 399 -4.17 -12.96 12.56
C SER A 399 -2.70 -13.37 12.73
N PRO A 400 -1.87 -13.22 11.68
CA PRO A 400 -0.42 -13.37 11.83
C PRO A 400 0.22 -12.36 12.80
N CYS A 401 -0.46 -11.27 13.15
CA CYS A 401 -0.01 -10.31 14.15
C CYS A 401 -0.69 -10.60 15.50
N ALA A 402 0.10 -10.98 16.50
CA ALA A 402 -0.43 -11.32 17.84
C ALA A 402 -1.19 -10.16 18.51
N ASP A 403 -0.83 -8.91 18.20
CA ASP A 403 -1.49 -7.71 18.74
C ASP A 403 -2.82 -7.39 18.06
N LEU A 404 -3.16 -8.08 16.96
CA LEU A 404 -4.35 -7.84 16.16
C LEU A 404 -5.20 -9.10 16.11
N THR A 405 -6.12 -9.21 17.06
CA THR A 405 -7.11 -10.29 17.12
C THR A 405 -8.51 -9.70 16.91
N LEU A 406 -9.26 -10.28 15.98
CA LEU A 406 -10.65 -9.92 15.72
C LEU A 406 -11.55 -10.63 16.75
N GLY A 407 -12.53 -9.93 17.33
CA GLY A 407 -13.51 -10.59 18.18
C GLY A 407 -14.35 -11.59 17.37
N THR A 408 -14.52 -12.80 17.89
CA THR A 408 -15.40 -13.83 17.33
C THR A 408 -16.56 -14.09 18.27
N HIS A 409 -17.70 -14.50 17.72
CA HIS A 409 -18.93 -14.76 18.47
C HIS A 409 -19.58 -16.07 18.03
N HIS A 410 -20.30 -16.68 18.95
CA HIS A 410 -21.06 -17.87 18.63
C HIS A 410 -22.39 -17.50 17.99
N ALA A 411 -22.60 -17.88 16.73
CA ALA A 411 -23.86 -17.66 16.03
C ALA A 411 -24.58 -18.99 15.75
N ARG A 412 -25.87 -19.04 16.10
CA ARG A 412 -26.74 -20.18 15.80
C ARG A 412 -27.99 -19.70 15.06
N GLN A 413 -28.28 -20.33 13.93
CA GLN A 413 -29.52 -20.11 13.20
C GLN A 413 -30.64 -20.98 13.76
N ALA A 414 -31.82 -20.40 13.98
CA ALA A 414 -33.02 -21.10 14.43
C ALA A 414 -34.28 -20.37 13.94
N ALA A 415 -35.18 -21.09 13.27
CA ALA A 415 -36.55 -20.63 12.97
C ALA A 415 -36.68 -19.21 12.38
N GLY A 416 -35.92 -18.90 11.32
CA GLY A 416 -35.97 -17.58 10.66
C GLY A 416 -35.24 -16.46 11.41
N GLU A 417 -34.50 -16.81 12.46
CA GLU A 417 -33.66 -15.90 13.22
C GLU A 417 -32.24 -16.45 13.32
N VAL A 418 -31.29 -15.55 13.56
CA VAL A 418 -29.96 -15.90 14.06
C VAL A 418 -29.80 -15.31 15.45
N VAL A 419 -29.33 -16.14 16.37
CA VAL A 419 -28.96 -15.75 17.72
C VAL A 419 -27.44 -15.72 17.79
N ILE A 420 -26.88 -14.56 18.14
CA ILE A 420 -25.45 -14.36 18.35
C ILE A 420 -25.21 -14.20 19.84
N THR A 421 -24.36 -15.04 20.41
CA THR A 421 -23.86 -14.90 21.79
C THR A 421 -22.48 -14.27 21.75
N LEU A 422 -22.35 -13.11 22.40
CA LEU A 422 -21.16 -12.29 22.41
C LEU A 422 -20.17 -12.80 23.46
N ASP A 423 -18.95 -13.13 23.04
CA ASP A 423 -17.85 -13.52 23.94
C ASP A 423 -17.49 -12.40 24.95
N ARG A 424 -17.85 -11.16 24.66
CA ARG A 424 -17.85 -10.01 25.57
C ARG A 424 -19.13 -9.20 25.36
N ALA A 425 -19.88 -8.95 26.42
CA ALA A 425 -21.06 -8.08 26.37
C ALA A 425 -20.67 -6.67 25.90
N PRO A 426 -21.58 -5.93 25.23
CA PRO A 426 -21.38 -4.51 24.96
C PRO A 426 -21.21 -3.77 26.30
N ASP A 427 -20.34 -2.75 26.35
CA ASP A 427 -20.30 -1.88 27.53
C ASP A 427 -21.64 -1.11 27.61
N PRO A 428 -22.22 -0.92 28.81
CA PRO A 428 -23.55 -0.35 28.99
C PRO A 428 -23.68 1.13 28.63
#